data_AF-A0A942W2T4-F1
#
_entry.id   AF-A0A942W2T4-F1
#
_cell.length_a   1.000
_cell.length_b   1.000
_cell.length_c   1.000
_cell.angle_alpha   90.00
_cell.angle_beta   90.00
_cell.angle_gamma   90.00
#
_symmetry.space_group_name_H-M   'P 1'
#
loop_
_entity.id
_entity.type
_entity.pdbx_description
1 polymer ?
#
loop_
_entity_poly.entity_id
_entity_poly.type
_entity_poly.pdbx_seq_one_letter_code
_entity_poly.pdbx_strand_id
1 'polypeptide(L)'
;MLRPSYAELMEIMSNNSKEAVTSRYTVVIAAAKRARQLIDGDESMADIKVNSNKPVSIAVEEIREGKITVVPEGQGTKLKPKKPILDEAEIKKELEQQATYNDEEVEELNDILEVDNESEVETIDTIDNIEE
;
A
#
# COMPACT_ATOMS: atom_id res chain seq x y z
N MET A 1 -7.04 -34.17 4.21
CA MET A 1 -6.00 -33.65 5.13
C MET A 1 -6.24 -32.16 5.34
N LEU A 2 -6.06 -31.68 6.58
CA LEU A 2 -6.08 -30.24 6.87
C LEU A 2 -4.90 -29.57 6.15
N ARG A 3 -5.17 -28.42 5.53
CA ARG A 3 -4.16 -27.57 4.89
C ARG A 3 -4.03 -26.27 5.67
N PRO A 4 -2.82 -25.70 5.77
CA PRO A 4 -1.54 -26.28 5.34
C PRO A 4 -1.05 -27.43 6.23
N SER A 5 -0.22 -28.31 5.66
CA SER A 5 0.44 -29.38 6.41
C SER A 5 1.60 -28.83 7.24
N TYR A 6 1.88 -29.43 8.38
CA TYR A 6 3.05 -29.06 9.19
C TYR A 6 4.38 -29.20 8.43
N ALA A 7 4.52 -30.27 7.62
CA ALA A 7 5.74 -30.49 6.83
C ALA A 7 5.94 -29.40 5.78
N GLU A 8 4.83 -28.95 5.15
CA GLU A 8 4.82 -27.87 4.16
C GLU A 8 5.31 -26.55 4.79
N LEU A 9 4.83 -26.23 6.00
CA LEU A 9 5.26 -25.01 6.72
C LEU A 9 6.75 -25.04 7.09
N MET A 10 7.29 -26.18 7.52
CA MET A 10 8.73 -26.32 7.82
C MET A 10 9.59 -26.11 6.58
N GLU A 11 9.20 -26.69 5.45
CA GLU A 11 9.91 -26.58 4.19
C GLU A 11 9.95 -25.13 3.72
N ILE A 12 8.79 -24.45 3.72
CA ILE A 12 8.67 -23.05 3.31
C ILE A 12 9.51 -22.14 4.21
N MET A 13 9.47 -22.35 5.53
CA MET A 13 10.28 -21.54 6.45
C MET A 13 11.78 -21.78 6.25
N SER A 14 12.19 -23.03 6.04
CA SER A 14 13.59 -23.38 5.80
C SER A 14 14.13 -22.79 4.50
N ASN A 15 13.31 -22.74 3.45
CA ASN A 15 13.68 -22.14 2.17
C ASN A 15 13.79 -20.61 2.24
N ASN A 16 13.09 -19.99 3.20
CA ASN A 16 13.06 -18.53 3.38
C ASN A 16 14.10 -18.00 4.37
N SER A 17 14.79 -18.86 5.11
CA SER A 17 15.86 -18.52 6.05
C SER A 17 17.23 -19.04 5.58
N LYS A 18 18.31 -18.41 6.06
CA LYS A 18 19.69 -18.90 5.82
C LYS A 18 19.98 -20.22 6.52
N GLU A 19 19.22 -20.52 7.58
CA GLU A 19 19.35 -21.72 8.39
C GLU A 19 18.11 -22.59 8.21
N ALA A 20 18.30 -23.90 8.08
CA ALA A 20 17.19 -24.83 7.98
C ALA A 20 16.38 -24.87 9.28
N VAL A 21 15.07 -24.72 9.19
CA VAL A 21 14.16 -24.83 10.33
C VAL A 21 13.87 -26.31 10.59
N THR A 22 14.65 -26.92 11.47
CA THR A 22 14.56 -28.36 11.79
C THR A 22 13.60 -28.68 12.94
N SER A 23 13.20 -27.67 13.72
CA SER A 23 12.41 -27.84 14.94
C SER A 23 10.96 -27.43 14.77
N ARG A 24 10.05 -28.26 15.29
CA ARG A 24 8.60 -27.96 15.31
C ARG A 24 8.25 -26.75 16.14
N TYR A 25 9.01 -26.53 17.20
CA TYR A 25 8.81 -25.39 18.09
C TYR A 25 9.04 -24.07 17.35
N THR A 26 9.95 -24.03 16.38
CA THR A 26 10.22 -22.80 15.62
C THR A 26 9.01 -22.32 14.83
N VAL A 27 8.30 -23.24 14.16
CA VAL A 27 7.07 -22.91 13.41
C VAL A 27 6.00 -22.37 14.36
N VAL A 28 5.79 -23.03 15.50
CA VAL A 28 4.79 -22.63 16.50
C VAL A 28 5.12 -21.26 17.10
N ILE A 29 6.38 -21.03 17.45
CA ILE A 29 6.84 -19.76 18.04
C ILE A 29 6.73 -18.63 17.01
N ALA A 30 7.08 -18.87 15.75
CA ALA A 30 6.96 -17.88 14.68
C ALA A 30 5.48 -17.49 14.46
N ALA A 31 4.59 -18.48 14.35
CA ALA A 31 3.16 -18.24 14.20
C ALA A 31 2.58 -17.48 15.41
N ALA A 32 2.97 -17.86 16.64
CA ALA A 32 2.51 -17.20 17.85
C ALA A 32 3.00 -15.76 17.98
N LYS A 33 4.28 -15.49 17.68
CA LYS A 33 4.84 -14.14 17.69
C LYS A 33 4.15 -13.25 16.66
N ARG A 34 3.93 -13.78 15.45
CA ARG A 34 3.22 -13.04 14.40
C ARG A 34 1.76 -12.78 14.75
N ALA A 35 1.07 -13.76 15.31
CA ALA A 35 -0.31 -13.58 15.77
C ALA A 35 -0.43 -12.47 16.82
N ARG A 36 0.58 -12.29 17.70
CA ARG A 36 0.60 -11.16 18.63
C ARG A 36 0.75 -9.82 17.92
N GLN A 37 1.64 -9.72 16.92
CA GLN A 37 1.79 -8.50 16.12
C GLN A 37 0.48 -8.08 15.46
N LEU A 38 -0.26 -9.05 14.91
CA LEU A 38 -1.59 -8.81 14.33
C LEU A 38 -2.62 -8.33 15.37
N ILE A 39 -2.52 -8.78 16.63
CA ILE A 39 -3.38 -8.30 17.73
C ILE A 39 -2.97 -6.89 18.16
N ASP A 40 -1.67 -6.59 18.15
CA ASP A 40 -1.12 -5.28 18.49
C ASP A 40 -1.41 -4.22 17.39
N GLY A 41 -2.04 -4.61 16.28
CA GLY A 41 -2.51 -3.72 15.22
C GLY A 41 -1.65 -3.71 13.96
N ASP A 42 -0.68 -4.62 13.84
CA ASP A 42 0.14 -4.76 12.63
C ASP A 42 -0.71 -5.26 11.44
N GLU A 43 -0.38 -4.79 10.24
CA GLU A 43 -1.15 -5.11 9.04
C GLU A 43 -0.95 -6.58 8.65
N SER A 44 -2.05 -7.24 8.31
CA SER A 44 -2.01 -8.58 7.74
C SER A 44 -1.41 -8.52 6.34
N MET A 45 -0.33 -9.27 6.14
CA MET A 45 0.25 -9.47 4.83
C MET A 45 -0.45 -10.61 4.08
N ALA A 46 -1.30 -11.42 4.74
CA ALA A 46 -2.02 -12.52 4.10
C ALA A 46 -2.94 -12.02 2.98
N ASP A 47 -3.10 -12.81 1.93
CA ASP A 47 -4.04 -12.47 0.88
C ASP A 47 -5.49 -12.50 1.42
N ILE A 48 -6.38 -11.65 0.87
CA ILE A 48 -7.78 -11.42 1.32
C ILE A 48 -8.62 -12.72 1.44
N LYS A 49 -8.12 -13.85 0.91
CA LYS A 49 -8.74 -15.19 0.95
C LYS A 49 -8.55 -15.96 2.28
N VAL A 50 -8.13 -15.33 3.38
CA VAL A 50 -8.18 -16.03 4.66
C VAL A 50 -9.65 -16.15 5.10
N ASN A 51 -10.20 -17.36 5.08
CA ASN A 51 -11.58 -17.67 5.50
C ASN A 51 -11.85 -17.40 7.01
N SER A 52 -10.92 -16.78 7.72
CA SER A 52 -11.01 -16.55 9.16
C SER A 52 -10.24 -15.29 9.57
N ASN A 53 -10.90 -14.41 10.32
CA ASN A 53 -10.29 -13.22 10.94
C ASN A 53 -9.48 -13.55 12.21
N LYS A 54 -9.12 -14.82 12.43
CA LYS A 54 -8.38 -15.25 13.62
C LYS A 54 -6.89 -14.96 13.41
N PRO A 55 -6.22 -14.22 14.33
CA PRO A 55 -4.82 -13.82 14.16
C PRO A 55 -3.86 -14.98 13.91
N VAL A 56 -4.06 -16.11 14.60
CA VAL A 56 -3.23 -17.31 14.42
C VAL A 56 -3.42 -17.94 13.05
N SER A 57 -4.65 -17.96 12.53
CA SER A 57 -4.95 -18.51 11.21
C SER A 57 -4.33 -17.65 10.11
N ILE A 58 -4.38 -16.32 10.26
CA ILE A 58 -3.71 -15.37 9.36
C ILE A 58 -2.20 -15.60 9.38
N ALA A 59 -1.59 -15.68 10.57
CA ALA A 59 -0.16 -15.92 10.71
C ALA A 59 0.29 -17.24 10.04
N VAL A 60 -0.48 -18.32 10.18
CA VAL A 60 -0.18 -19.60 9.51
C VAL A 60 -0.23 -19.46 7.99
N GLU A 61 -1.18 -18.69 7.48
CA GLU A 61 -1.31 -18.44 6.03
C GLU A 61 -0.15 -17.59 5.51
N GLU A 62 0.28 -16.57 6.24
CA GLU A 62 1.47 -15.77 5.91
C GLU A 62 2.75 -16.62 5.91
N ILE A 63 2.87 -17.59 6.82
CA ILE A 63 3.99 -18.56 6.81
C ILE A 63 3.91 -19.41 5.53
N ARG A 64 2.71 -19.92 5.18
CA ARG A 64 2.50 -20.72 3.98
C ARG A 64 2.82 -19.94 2.70
N GLU A 65 2.56 -18.64 2.70
CA GLU A 65 2.90 -17.76 1.58
C GLU A 65 4.38 -17.33 1.59
N GLY A 66 5.16 -17.74 2.59
CA GLY A 66 6.59 -17.43 2.70
C GLY A 66 6.88 -15.96 3.06
N LYS A 67 5.89 -15.22 3.57
CA LYS A 67 6.00 -13.79 3.90
C LYS A 67 6.72 -13.54 5.24
N ILE A 68 6.89 -14.58 6.05
CA ILE A 68 7.55 -14.54 7.35
C ILE A 68 8.93 -15.19 7.26
N THR A 69 9.95 -14.49 7.77
CA THR A 69 11.31 -15.03 7.91
C THR A 69 11.73 -15.04 9.36
N VAL A 70 12.31 -16.17 9.81
CA VAL A 70 12.87 -16.30 11.15
C VAL A 70 14.30 -15.81 11.13
N VAL A 71 14.65 -14.98 12.11
CA VAL A 71 16.02 -14.50 12.31
C VAL A 71 16.47 -14.79 13.74
N PRO A 72 17.79 -14.82 13.99
CA PRO A 72 18.35 -15.04 15.32
C PRO A 72 17.89 -14.02 16.36
N GLU A 73 17.92 -14.42 17.62
CA GLU A 73 17.50 -13.58 18.75
C GLU A 73 18.29 -12.25 18.79
N GLY A 74 17.58 -11.15 19.07
CA GLY A 74 18.14 -9.80 19.09
C GLY A 74 17.96 -8.99 17.80
N GLN A 75 17.57 -9.61 16.68
CA GLN A 75 17.39 -8.88 15.40
C GLN A 75 15.92 -8.55 15.03
N GLY A 76 14.93 -8.97 15.85
CA GLY A 76 13.50 -8.75 15.57
C GLY A 76 12.99 -9.55 14.36
N THR A 77 11.70 -9.86 14.25
CA THR A 77 11.18 -10.57 13.06
C THR A 77 11.27 -9.68 11.82
N LYS A 78 12.00 -10.10 10.78
CA LYS A 78 12.02 -9.42 9.48
C LYS A 78 10.83 -9.90 8.65
N LEU A 79 9.80 -9.08 8.55
CA LEU A 79 8.66 -9.30 7.66
C LEU A 79 9.10 -8.97 6.23
N LYS A 80 8.76 -9.82 5.26
CA LYS A 80 8.94 -9.52 3.83
C LYS A 80 7.59 -9.06 3.28
N PRO A 81 7.33 -7.74 3.16
CA PRO A 81 6.09 -7.27 2.57
C PRO A 81 5.93 -7.79 1.14
N LYS A 82 4.68 -8.02 0.72
CA LYS A 82 4.31 -8.51 -0.61
C LYS A 82 4.58 -7.39 -1.62
N LYS A 83 5.79 -7.39 -2.17
CA LYS A 83 6.39 -6.43 -3.12
C LYS A 83 6.97 -5.15 -2.47
N PRO A 84 8.12 -4.65 -2.99
CA PRO A 84 8.52 -3.27 -2.72
C PRO A 84 7.40 -2.35 -3.22
N ILE A 85 7.25 -1.22 -2.54
CA ILE A 85 6.50 -0.07 -3.04
C ILE A 85 6.92 0.10 -4.51
N LEU A 86 5.93 0.01 -5.39
CA LEU A 86 5.98 0.04 -6.85
C LEU A 86 7.26 0.71 -7.39
N ASP A 87 7.97 0.04 -8.31
CA ASP A 87 9.07 0.66 -9.05
C ASP A 87 8.59 2.04 -9.52
N GLU A 88 9.28 3.12 -9.15
CA GLU A 88 8.89 4.51 -9.42
C GLU A 88 8.53 4.76 -10.91
N ALA A 89 9.02 3.89 -11.80
CA ALA A 89 8.72 3.84 -13.22
C ALA A 89 7.26 3.50 -13.56
N GLU A 90 6.57 2.62 -12.81
CA GLU A 90 5.16 2.28 -13.07
C GLU A 90 4.23 3.43 -12.65
N ILE A 91 4.52 4.10 -11.52
CA ILE A 91 3.78 5.28 -11.07
C ILE A 91 3.92 6.43 -12.07
N LYS A 92 5.14 6.67 -12.58
CA LYS A 92 5.35 7.69 -13.63
C LYS A 92 4.58 7.40 -14.91
N LYS A 93 4.52 6.12 -15.30
CA LYS A 93 3.82 5.70 -16.51
C LYS A 93 2.30 5.85 -16.38
N GLU A 94 1.73 5.60 -15.21
CA GLU A 94 0.30 5.86 -14.95
C GLU A 94 -0.01 7.35 -14.87
N LEU A 95 0.86 8.17 -14.26
CA LEU A 95 0.71 9.63 -14.21
C LEU A 95 0.80 10.28 -15.60
N GLU A 96 1.71 9.83 -16.47
CA GLU A 96 1.81 10.32 -17.85
C GLU A 96 0.58 9.95 -18.69
N GLN A 97 0.01 8.75 -18.49
CA GLN A 97 -1.21 8.33 -19.17
C GLN A 97 -2.44 9.12 -18.71
N GLN A 98 -2.48 9.52 -17.44
CA GLN A 98 -3.54 10.38 -16.90
C GLN A 98 -3.40 11.83 -17.38
N ALA A 99 -2.19 12.32 -17.63
CA ALA A 99 -1.97 13.65 -18.20
C ALA A 99 -2.44 13.77 -19.66
N THR A 100 -2.50 12.67 -20.42
CA THR A 100 -2.98 12.67 -21.81
C THR A 100 -4.51 12.65 -21.97
N TYR A 101 -5.27 12.49 -20.88
CA TYR A 101 -6.74 12.35 -20.94
C TYR A 101 -7.51 13.65 -20.67
N ASN A 102 -6.83 14.77 -20.42
CA ASN A 102 -7.46 16.02 -19.98
C ASN A 102 -7.33 17.20 -20.95
N ASP A 103 -6.80 17.01 -22.17
CA ASP A 103 -6.72 18.11 -23.14
C ASP A 103 -8.00 18.26 -24.01
N GLU A 104 -8.80 17.20 -24.19
CA GLU A 104 -10.02 17.26 -25.03
C GLU A 104 -11.26 17.80 -24.30
N GLU A 105 -11.41 17.60 -22.98
CA GLU A 105 -12.58 18.10 -22.22
C GLU A 105 -12.47 19.58 -21.78
N VAL A 106 -11.27 20.18 -21.87
CA VAL A 106 -11.07 21.60 -21.52
C VAL A 106 -11.48 22.54 -22.66
N GLU A 107 -11.42 22.09 -23.92
CA GLU A 107 -11.91 22.86 -25.08
C GLU A 107 -13.44 22.94 -25.11
N GLU A 108 -14.17 21.87 -24.77
CA GLU A 108 -15.64 21.86 -24.77
C GLU A 108 -16.26 22.77 -23.69
N LEU A 109 -15.52 23.09 -22.61
CA LEU A 109 -16.00 24.01 -21.57
C LEU A 109 -15.70 25.48 -21.87
N ASN A 110 -14.71 25.78 -22.71
CA ASN A 110 -14.39 27.15 -23.12
C ASN A 110 -15.37 27.67 -24.18
N ASP A 111 -15.94 26.79 -25.02
CA ASP A 111 -16.95 27.17 -26.02
C ASP A 111 -18.32 27.51 -25.42
N ILE A 112 -18.58 27.18 -24.15
CA ILE A 112 -19.88 27.44 -23.49
C ILE A 112 -19.92 28.81 -22.80
N LEU A 113 -18.77 29.44 -22.53
CA LEU A 113 -18.69 30.69 -21.74
C LEU A 113 -18.54 31.98 -22.55
N GLU A 114 -18.57 31.91 -23.89
CA GLU A 114 -18.64 33.10 -24.75
C GLU A 114 -20.09 33.66 -24.87
N VAL A 115 -20.71 34.03 -23.75
CA VAL A 115 -21.90 34.90 -23.78
C VAL A 115 -21.71 36.07 -22.82
N ASP A 116 -21.33 37.19 -23.44
CA ASP A 116 -21.61 38.58 -23.08
C ASP A 116 -21.36 39.01 -21.63
N ASN A 117 -20.11 39.42 -21.35
CA ASN A 117 -19.83 40.34 -20.25
C ASN A 117 -19.45 41.73 -20.82
N GLU A 118 -20.36 42.31 -21.59
CA GLU A 118 -20.43 43.78 -21.71
C GLU A 118 -21.11 44.33 -20.46
N SER A 119 -20.32 44.70 -19.45
CA SER A 119 -20.65 45.85 -18.61
C SER A 119 -19.38 46.53 -18.11
N GLU A 120 -19.11 47.64 -18.77
CA GLU A 120 -18.33 48.84 -18.41
C GLU A 120 -17.55 48.81 -17.09
N VAL A 121 -16.22 48.80 -17.20
CA VAL A 121 -15.32 49.26 -16.14
C VAL A 121 -15.31 50.79 -16.17
N GLU A 122 -16.03 51.44 -15.25
CA GLU A 122 -15.84 52.88 -15.01
C GLU A 122 -14.39 53.12 -14.56
N THR A 123 -13.69 53.93 -15.34
CA THR A 123 -12.33 54.39 -15.04
C THR A 123 -12.41 55.41 -13.92
N ILE A 124 -11.67 55.17 -12.83
CA ILE A 124 -11.52 56.12 -11.74
C ILE A 124 -10.52 57.17 -12.22
N ASP A 125 -11.02 58.33 -12.65
CA ASP A 125 -10.18 59.47 -13.01
C ASP A 125 -9.40 59.97 -11.79
N THR A 126 -8.07 59.93 -11.89
CA THR A 126 -7.12 60.53 -10.95
C THR A 126 -7.19 62.06 -11.00
N ILE A 127 -7.57 62.66 -9.86
CA ILE A 127 -7.09 63.91 -9.23
C ILE A 127 -7.08 65.18 -10.08
N ASP A 128 -7.92 66.17 -9.73
CA ASP A 128 -7.57 67.60 -9.76
C ASP A 128 -8.54 68.48 -8.91
N ASN A 129 -8.00 69.59 -8.37
CA ASN A 129 -8.57 70.66 -7.50
C ASN A 129 -8.67 70.38 -5.98
N ILE A 130 -7.80 70.91 -5.09
CA ILE A 130 -7.35 72.30 -4.84
C ILE A 130 -8.50 73.25 -4.49
N GLU A 131 -8.46 73.71 -3.21
CA GLU A 131 -9.03 74.93 -2.57
C GLU A 131 -10.55 75.16 -2.74
N GLU A 132 -11.32 75.40 -1.68
CA GLU A 132 -11.24 76.52 -0.72
C GLU A 132 -11.93 76.17 0.61
#